data_AF-A0A840X2Z1-F1
#
_entry.id   AF-A0A840X2Z1-F1
#
_cell.length_a   1.000
_cell.length_b   1.000
_cell.length_c   1.000
_cell.angle_alpha   90.00
_cell.angle_beta   90.00
_cell.angle_gamma   90.00
#
_symmetry.space_group_name_H-M   'P 1'
#
loop_
_entity.id
_entity.type
_entity.pdbx_description
1 polymer ?
#
loop_
_entity_poly.entity_id
_entity_poly.type
_entity_poly.pdbx_seq_one_letter_code
_entity_poly.pdbx_strand_id
1 'polypeptide(L)'
;MTSDIAAERHFEQLTQAHELFGRSDTALRLGDQEIGLGPEQRRAVMRALEEVDGPWYRYDRLIRQVMSNRTTDQVDIERLSLVSLEVLRHMNAAVNQTARSYGNVLPDVPLALTITIDVAGRQRMLSQKAMKELCLAHQAADPAVHLATLQGTIEMFDLSLTALQQGFADVGVLAPPNSEIARQLTLVRDLWMPIQAQYRMAIEQGVVDSAMLEQMAPATDFLLQEMNRAVGLYEADTRVAATN
;
A
#
# COMPACT_ATOMS: atom_id res chain seq x y z
N MET A 1 2.18 -27.18 1.87
CA MET A 1 1.31 -26.97 3.05
C MET A 1 1.77 -25.68 3.71
N THR A 2 1.21 -24.54 3.30
CA THR A 2 1.43 -23.26 3.97
C THR A 2 0.25 -23.03 4.90
N SER A 3 0.25 -23.70 6.06
CA SER A 3 -0.94 -23.73 6.95
C SER A 3 -0.74 -23.15 8.35
N ASP A 4 0.48 -22.82 8.80
CA ASP A 4 0.67 -22.73 10.26
C ASP A 4 0.85 -21.31 10.83
N ILE A 5 1.16 -20.29 10.02
CA ILE A 5 1.33 -18.93 10.53
C ILE A 5 -0.03 -18.23 10.52
N ALA A 6 -0.72 -18.20 11.68
CA ALA A 6 -1.93 -17.42 11.93
C ALA A 6 -3.00 -17.46 10.81
N ALA A 7 -3.21 -18.64 10.21
CA ALA A 7 -3.95 -18.78 8.96
C ALA A 7 -5.39 -18.21 9.01
N GLU A 8 -6.15 -18.46 10.08
CA GLU A 8 -7.52 -17.94 10.20
C GLU A 8 -7.55 -16.41 10.23
N ARG A 9 -6.63 -15.79 10.98
CA ARG A 9 -6.48 -14.33 11.04
C ARG A 9 -6.16 -13.75 9.65
N HIS A 10 -5.24 -14.36 8.92
CA HIS A 10 -4.86 -13.86 7.59
C HIS A 10 -5.99 -14.08 6.56
N PHE A 11 -6.80 -15.12 6.73
CA PHE A 11 -7.98 -15.34 5.91
C PHE A 11 -9.08 -14.30 6.16
N GLU A 12 -9.30 -13.92 7.43
CA GLU A 12 -10.17 -12.80 7.78
C GLU A 12 -9.66 -11.48 7.19
N GLN A 13 -8.35 -11.21 7.28
CA GLN A 13 -7.72 -10.04 6.67
C GLN A 13 -7.90 -10.00 5.14
N LEU A 14 -7.72 -11.13 4.45
CA LEU A 14 -7.96 -11.24 3.01
C LEU A 14 -9.41 -10.87 2.65
N THR A 15 -10.37 -11.43 3.40
CA THR A 15 -11.80 -11.17 3.19
C THR A 15 -12.13 -9.69 3.37
N GLN A 16 -11.69 -9.10 4.48
CA GLN A 16 -11.94 -7.69 4.78
C GLN A 16 -11.29 -6.76 3.75
N ALA A 17 -10.06 -7.05 3.33
CA ALA A 17 -9.36 -6.26 2.32
C ALA A 17 -10.03 -6.33 0.95
N HIS A 18 -10.52 -7.52 0.56
CA HIS A 18 -11.27 -7.73 -0.67
C HIS A 18 -12.58 -6.94 -0.70
N GLU A 19 -13.35 -7.00 0.38
CA GLU A 19 -14.60 -6.24 0.53
C GLU A 19 -14.37 -4.73 0.59
N LEU A 20 -13.32 -4.30 1.30
CA LEU A 20 -12.95 -2.88 1.38
C LEU A 20 -12.62 -2.32 0.01
N PHE A 21 -11.82 -3.03 -0.79
CA PHE A 21 -11.48 -2.59 -2.15
C PHE A 21 -12.74 -2.39 -3.01
N GLY A 22 -13.66 -3.37 -3.02
CA GLY A 22 -14.88 -3.28 -3.80
C GLY A 22 -15.78 -2.12 -3.38
N ARG A 23 -15.92 -1.89 -2.07
CA ARG A 23 -16.66 -0.74 -1.54
C ARG A 23 -16.01 0.59 -1.91
N SER A 24 -14.69 0.69 -1.75
CA SER A 24 -13.94 1.92 -2.06
C SER A 24 -13.99 2.26 -3.56
N ASP A 25 -13.82 1.29 -4.47
CA ASP A 25 -13.94 1.54 -5.91
C ASP A 25 -15.36 1.98 -6.29
N THR A 26 -16.39 1.38 -5.67
CA THR A 26 -17.78 1.80 -5.86
C THR A 26 -18.01 3.24 -5.38
N ALA A 27 -17.53 3.56 -4.17
CA ALA A 27 -17.65 4.89 -3.58
C ALA A 27 -16.93 5.95 -4.42
N LEU A 28 -15.75 5.66 -4.97
CA LEU A 28 -15.01 6.58 -5.85
C LEU A 28 -15.79 6.91 -7.14
N ARG A 29 -16.61 5.99 -7.65
CA ARG A 29 -17.39 6.20 -8.88
C ARG A 29 -18.74 6.84 -8.62
N LEU A 30 -19.48 6.28 -7.67
CA LEU A 30 -20.89 6.59 -7.43
C LEU A 30 -21.09 7.58 -6.29
N GLY A 31 -20.05 7.89 -5.54
CA GLY A 31 -20.12 8.63 -4.30
C GLY A 31 -20.48 7.74 -3.11
N ASP A 32 -20.32 8.29 -1.92
CA ASP A 32 -20.69 7.71 -0.64
C ASP A 32 -21.07 8.86 0.31
N GLN A 33 -22.34 8.90 0.70
CA GLN A 33 -22.87 9.97 1.55
C GLN A 33 -22.35 9.89 2.99
N GLU A 34 -22.00 8.71 3.50
CA GLU A 34 -21.52 8.55 4.87
C GLU A 34 -20.18 9.25 5.07
N ILE A 35 -19.33 9.22 4.04
CA ILE A 35 -18.02 9.89 4.03
C ILE A 35 -18.04 11.23 3.29
N GLY A 36 -19.22 11.71 2.87
CA GLY A 36 -19.39 12.99 2.18
C GLY A 36 -18.77 13.05 0.78
N LEU A 37 -18.56 11.90 0.13
CA LEU A 37 -17.99 11.79 -1.20
C LEU A 37 -19.11 11.87 -2.26
N GLY A 38 -19.04 12.86 -3.15
CA GLY A 38 -19.94 12.94 -4.31
C GLY A 38 -19.54 11.99 -5.44
N PRO A 39 -20.44 11.65 -6.37
CA PRO A 39 -20.12 10.86 -7.55
C PRO A 39 -19.08 11.56 -8.44
N GLU A 40 -18.16 10.80 -9.02
CA GLU A 40 -17.10 11.33 -9.88
C GLU A 40 -17.67 11.88 -11.20
N GLN A 41 -17.29 13.12 -11.54
CA GLN A 41 -17.80 13.86 -12.70
C GLN A 41 -16.75 14.02 -13.81
N ARG A 42 -15.47 13.89 -13.48
CA ARG A 42 -14.35 14.05 -14.39
C ARG A 42 -14.21 12.78 -15.22
N ARG A 43 -14.55 12.88 -16.51
CA ARG A 43 -14.38 11.78 -17.48
C ARG A 43 -12.99 11.15 -17.49
N ALA A 44 -11.95 11.95 -17.26
CA ALA A 44 -10.58 11.43 -17.23
C ALA A 44 -10.33 10.52 -16.02
N VAL A 45 -10.88 10.84 -14.85
CA VAL A 45 -10.80 10.01 -13.65
C VAL A 45 -11.65 8.75 -13.81
N MET A 46 -12.89 8.88 -14.30
CA MET A 46 -13.75 7.72 -14.58
C MET A 46 -13.09 6.71 -15.51
N ARG A 47 -12.46 7.15 -16.60
CA ARG A 47 -11.72 6.25 -17.50
C ARG A 47 -10.57 5.54 -16.80
N ALA A 48 -9.83 6.24 -15.95
CA ALA A 48 -8.72 5.63 -15.22
C ALA A 48 -9.21 4.58 -14.20
N LEU A 49 -10.38 4.80 -13.58
CA LEU A 49 -11.03 3.81 -12.73
C LEU A 49 -11.51 2.60 -13.58
N GLU A 50 -12.17 2.83 -14.72
CA GLU A 50 -12.60 1.75 -15.65
C GLU A 50 -11.46 0.85 -16.12
N GLU A 51 -10.23 1.38 -16.28
CA GLU A 51 -9.06 0.58 -16.61
C GLU A 51 -8.67 -0.45 -15.51
N VAL A 52 -9.16 -0.27 -14.27
CA VAL A 52 -8.94 -1.20 -13.16
C VAL A 52 -9.85 -2.44 -13.27
N ASP A 53 -11.01 -2.32 -13.95
CA ASP A 53 -12.06 -3.34 -13.95
C ASP A 53 -11.57 -4.70 -14.47
N GLY A 54 -10.78 -4.68 -15.55
CA GLY A 54 -10.24 -5.90 -16.16
C GLY A 54 -9.27 -6.66 -15.23
N PRO A 55 -8.18 -6.01 -14.76
CA PRO A 55 -7.28 -6.58 -13.76
C PRO A 55 -8.01 -7.01 -12.48
N TRP A 56 -8.92 -6.19 -11.96
CA TRP A 56 -9.67 -6.51 -10.74
C TRP A 56 -10.56 -7.73 -10.93
N TYR A 57 -11.28 -7.85 -12.05
CA TYR A 57 -12.10 -9.04 -12.34
C TYR A 57 -11.27 -10.33 -12.32
N ARG A 58 -10.06 -10.32 -12.90
CA ARG A 58 -9.15 -11.48 -12.85
C ARG A 58 -8.70 -11.77 -11.42
N TYR A 59 -8.39 -10.73 -10.64
CA TYR A 59 -7.91 -10.84 -9.27
C TYR A 59 -9.00 -11.34 -8.31
N ASP A 60 -10.19 -10.73 -8.37
CA ASP A 60 -11.40 -11.10 -7.61
C ASP A 60 -11.73 -12.58 -7.78
N ARG A 61 -11.70 -13.08 -9.01
CA ARG A 61 -11.94 -14.50 -9.28
C ARG A 61 -10.96 -15.43 -8.56
N LEU A 62 -9.67 -15.09 -8.57
CA LEU A 62 -8.65 -15.88 -7.87
C LEU A 62 -8.85 -15.80 -6.35
N ILE A 63 -9.08 -14.61 -5.81
CA ILE A 63 -9.36 -14.43 -4.38
C ILE A 63 -10.57 -15.25 -3.95
N ARG A 64 -11.69 -15.17 -4.69
CA ARG A 64 -12.91 -15.95 -4.38
C ARG A 64 -12.67 -17.45 -4.41
N GLN A 65 -11.82 -17.93 -5.32
CA GLN A 65 -11.43 -19.34 -5.36
C GLN A 65 -10.66 -19.74 -4.10
N VAL A 66 -9.69 -18.93 -3.68
CA VAL A 66 -8.96 -19.14 -2.41
C VAL A 66 -9.90 -19.10 -1.22
N MET A 67 -10.85 -18.15 -1.19
CA MET A 67 -11.84 -18.04 -0.13
C MET A 67 -12.79 -19.25 -0.07
N SER A 68 -13.22 -19.76 -1.22
CA SER A 68 -14.09 -20.93 -1.29
C SER A 68 -13.37 -22.22 -0.87
N ASN A 69 -12.13 -22.40 -1.34
CA ASN A 69 -11.39 -23.64 -1.15
C ASN A 69 -10.60 -23.69 0.16
N ARG A 70 -10.44 -22.53 0.82
CA ARG A 70 -9.55 -22.31 1.98
C ARG A 70 -8.12 -22.82 1.79
N THR A 71 -7.73 -23.07 0.54
CA THR A 71 -6.45 -23.63 0.14
C THR A 71 -6.07 -23.01 -1.20
N THR A 72 -4.77 -22.90 -1.44
CA THR A 72 -4.22 -22.42 -2.70
C THR A 72 -2.89 -23.14 -2.92
N ASP A 73 -2.58 -23.48 -4.18
CA ASP A 73 -1.28 -24.02 -4.53
C ASP A 73 -0.30 -22.91 -4.93
N GLN A 74 0.97 -23.29 -5.11
CA GLN A 74 2.04 -22.35 -5.45
C GLN A 74 1.80 -21.63 -6.78
N VAL A 75 1.25 -22.33 -7.78
CA VAL A 75 0.98 -21.77 -9.11
C VAL A 75 -0.10 -20.70 -9.01
N ASP A 76 -1.15 -20.96 -8.23
CA ASP A 76 -2.21 -20.01 -7.95
C ASP A 76 -1.72 -18.81 -7.12
N ILE A 77 -0.80 -19.00 -6.16
CA ILE A 77 -0.16 -17.91 -5.39
C ILE A 77 0.65 -16.99 -6.31
N GLU A 78 1.48 -17.56 -7.20
CA GLU A 78 2.28 -16.78 -8.14
C GLU A 78 1.39 -16.00 -9.11
N ARG A 79 0.35 -16.64 -9.64
CA ARG A 79 -0.64 -15.97 -10.50
C ARG A 79 -1.37 -14.86 -9.74
N LEU A 80 -1.81 -15.11 -8.51
CA LEU A 80 -2.45 -14.12 -7.65
C LEU A 80 -1.52 -12.91 -7.44
N SER A 81 -0.24 -13.17 -7.16
CA SER A 81 0.76 -12.11 -6.98
C SER A 81 0.97 -11.29 -8.25
N LEU A 82 1.08 -11.92 -9.42
CA LEU A 82 1.23 -11.22 -10.71
C LEU A 82 0.04 -10.31 -11.01
N VAL A 83 -1.18 -10.84 -10.88
CA VAL A 83 -2.40 -10.05 -11.15
C VAL A 83 -2.57 -8.92 -10.12
N SER A 84 -2.16 -9.13 -8.86
CA SER A 84 -2.19 -8.07 -7.83
C SER A 84 -1.36 -6.85 -8.22
N LEU A 85 -0.21 -7.05 -8.91
CA LEU A 85 0.65 -5.97 -9.37
C LEU A 85 0.00 -5.18 -10.52
N GLU A 86 -0.77 -5.85 -11.38
CA GLU A 86 -1.54 -5.16 -12.43
C GLU A 86 -2.62 -4.26 -11.83
N VAL A 87 -3.39 -4.77 -10.85
CA VAL A 87 -4.41 -3.99 -10.13
C VAL A 87 -3.76 -2.79 -9.45
N LEU A 88 -2.65 -2.99 -8.74
CA LEU A 88 -1.92 -1.93 -8.07
C LEU A 88 -1.43 -0.87 -9.06
N ARG A 89 -0.90 -1.27 -10.22
CA ARG A 89 -0.43 -0.33 -11.25
C ARG A 89 -1.57 0.54 -11.78
N HIS A 90 -2.73 -0.05 -12.09
CA HIS A 90 -3.88 0.70 -12.57
C HIS A 90 -4.48 1.60 -11.49
N MET A 91 -4.53 1.16 -10.23
CA MET A 91 -4.96 2.01 -9.12
C MET A 91 -4.02 3.21 -8.90
N ASN A 92 -2.71 3.01 -8.96
CA ASN A 92 -1.75 4.12 -8.92
C ASN A 92 -1.95 5.09 -10.09
N ALA A 93 -2.28 4.59 -11.29
CA ALA A 93 -2.61 5.43 -12.43
C ALA A 93 -3.89 6.24 -12.19
N ALA A 94 -4.93 5.63 -11.62
CA ALA A 94 -6.16 6.31 -11.24
C ALA A 94 -5.92 7.42 -10.21
N VAL A 95 -5.17 7.15 -9.14
CA VAL A 95 -4.78 8.16 -8.12
C VAL A 95 -4.04 9.34 -8.76
N ASN A 96 -3.05 9.06 -9.62
CA ASN A 96 -2.32 10.09 -10.35
C ASN A 96 -3.23 10.92 -11.28
N GLN A 97 -4.18 10.27 -11.96
CA GLN A 97 -5.15 10.95 -12.81
C GLN A 97 -6.09 11.83 -12.00
N THR A 98 -6.53 11.38 -10.81
CA THR A 98 -7.32 12.19 -9.87
C THR A 98 -6.56 13.42 -9.43
N ALA A 99 -5.33 13.26 -8.94
CA ALA A 99 -4.47 14.37 -8.52
C ALA A 99 -4.30 15.41 -9.64
N ARG A 100 -4.08 14.98 -10.88
CA ARG A 100 -3.98 15.89 -12.05
C ARG A 100 -5.29 16.57 -12.41
N SER A 101 -6.42 15.86 -12.30
CA SER A 101 -7.74 16.39 -12.69
C SER A 101 -8.28 17.42 -11.69
N TYR A 102 -7.88 17.29 -10.43
CA TYR A 102 -8.32 18.15 -9.33
C TYR A 102 -7.27 19.14 -8.82
N GLY A 103 -5.99 18.97 -9.19
CA GLY A 103 -4.88 19.79 -8.68
C GLY A 103 -4.95 21.29 -9.01
N ASN A 104 -5.77 21.69 -10.00
CA ASN A 104 -6.02 23.11 -10.34
C ASN A 104 -7.36 23.64 -9.81
N VAL A 105 -8.16 22.79 -9.15
CA VAL A 105 -9.56 23.06 -8.77
C VAL A 105 -9.73 23.20 -7.26
N LEU A 106 -8.74 22.76 -6.49
CA LEU A 106 -8.65 22.98 -5.05
C LEU A 106 -7.70 24.17 -4.81
N PRO A 107 -8.19 25.44 -4.86
CA PRO A 107 -7.34 26.62 -4.64
C PRO A 107 -6.62 26.59 -3.28
N ASP A 108 -7.16 25.85 -2.30
CA ASP A 108 -6.66 25.78 -0.93
C ASP A 108 -5.87 24.50 -0.61
N VAL A 109 -5.69 23.57 -1.57
CA VAL A 109 -4.84 22.39 -1.40
C VAL A 109 -3.73 22.40 -2.44
N PRO A 110 -2.49 22.77 -2.06
CA PRO A 110 -1.36 22.78 -2.98
C PRO A 110 -1.15 21.39 -3.60
N LEU A 111 -0.90 21.32 -4.92
CA LEU A 111 -0.57 20.06 -5.61
C LEU A 111 0.54 19.26 -4.92
N ALA A 112 1.53 19.95 -4.36
CA ALA A 112 2.62 19.34 -3.58
C ALA A 112 2.11 18.58 -2.33
N LEU A 113 1.04 19.05 -1.70
CA LEU A 113 0.42 18.38 -0.55
C LEU A 113 -0.31 17.11 -0.99
N THR A 114 -1.03 17.13 -2.12
CA THR A 114 -1.62 15.92 -2.71
C THR A 114 -0.55 14.87 -3.05
N ILE A 115 0.57 15.31 -3.64
CA ILE A 115 1.72 14.44 -3.92
C ILE A 115 2.29 13.85 -2.62
N THR A 116 2.42 14.68 -1.58
CA THR A 116 2.94 14.24 -0.27
C THR A 116 2.03 13.19 0.39
N ILE A 117 0.72 13.40 0.36
CA ILE A 117 -0.28 12.43 0.88
C ILE A 117 -0.23 11.13 0.10
N ASP A 118 -0.10 11.19 -1.22
CA ASP A 118 0.03 10.01 -2.07
C ASP A 118 1.34 9.23 -1.80
N VAL A 119 2.47 9.92 -1.63
CA VAL A 119 3.75 9.29 -1.20
C VAL A 119 3.61 8.64 0.18
N ALA A 120 2.98 9.30 1.14
CA ALA A 120 2.67 8.72 2.45
C ALA A 120 1.74 7.52 2.34
N GLY A 121 0.72 7.61 1.48
CA GLY A 121 -0.22 6.54 1.17
C GLY A 121 0.49 5.30 0.63
N ARG A 122 1.45 5.48 -0.27
CA ARG A 122 2.27 4.40 -0.84
C ARG A 122 3.17 3.71 0.17
N GLN A 123 3.57 4.35 1.27
CA GLN A 123 4.38 3.69 2.31
C GLN A 123 3.64 2.48 2.89
N ARG A 124 2.32 2.58 3.08
CA ARG A 124 1.45 1.47 3.53
C ARG A 124 1.50 0.29 2.57
N MET A 125 1.44 0.58 1.27
CA MET A 125 1.52 -0.45 0.24
C MET A 125 2.91 -1.07 0.20
N LEU A 126 3.96 -0.25 0.27
CA LEU A 126 5.35 -0.72 0.20
C LEU A 126 5.70 -1.62 1.39
N SER A 127 5.25 -1.32 2.61
CA SER A 127 5.50 -2.19 3.77
C SER A 127 4.85 -3.57 3.59
N GLN A 128 3.59 -3.60 3.14
CA GLN A 128 2.87 -4.85 2.88
C GLN A 128 3.44 -5.62 1.67
N LYS A 129 3.88 -4.89 0.63
CA LYS A 129 4.52 -5.46 -0.55
C LYS A 129 5.85 -6.13 -0.20
N ALA A 130 6.66 -5.51 0.65
CA ALA A 130 7.92 -6.09 1.12
C ALA A 130 7.66 -7.40 1.89
N MET A 131 6.69 -7.40 2.82
CA MET A 131 6.32 -8.61 3.53
C MET A 131 5.80 -9.72 2.59
N LYS A 132 4.99 -9.36 1.58
CA LYS A 132 4.54 -10.30 0.55
C LYS A 132 5.72 -10.91 -0.21
N GLU A 133 6.69 -10.11 -0.62
CA GLU A 133 7.86 -10.58 -1.37
C GLU A 133 8.74 -11.53 -0.53
N LEU A 134 8.87 -11.26 0.77
CA LEU A 134 9.53 -12.17 1.70
C LEU A 134 8.78 -13.50 1.83
N CYS A 135 7.44 -13.47 1.95
CA CYS A 135 6.61 -14.69 1.98
C CYS A 135 6.74 -15.50 0.68
N LEU A 136 6.79 -14.84 -0.48
CA LEU A 136 6.98 -15.51 -1.77
C LEU A 136 8.38 -16.14 -1.87
N ALA A 137 9.41 -15.45 -1.38
CA ALA A 137 10.76 -16.00 -1.32
C ALA A 137 10.82 -17.28 -0.47
N HIS A 138 10.12 -17.32 0.67
CA HIS A 138 10.04 -18.52 1.51
C HIS A 138 9.39 -19.73 0.80
N GLN A 139 8.40 -19.48 -0.04
CA GLN A 139 7.64 -20.54 -0.71
C GLN A 139 8.25 -21.00 -2.05
N ALA A 140 9.07 -20.14 -2.68
CA ALA A 140 9.65 -20.42 -3.98
C ALA A 140 10.76 -21.48 -3.90
N ALA A 141 10.88 -22.28 -4.96
CA ALA A 141 12.02 -23.19 -5.12
C ALA A 141 13.35 -22.43 -5.31
N ASP A 142 13.28 -21.25 -5.93
CA ASP A 142 14.38 -20.30 -6.05
C ASP A 142 13.96 -18.93 -5.48
N PRO A 143 14.46 -18.53 -4.30
CA PRO A 143 14.08 -17.27 -3.66
C PRO A 143 14.69 -16.03 -4.33
N ALA A 144 15.69 -16.19 -5.21
CA ALA A 144 16.53 -15.08 -5.68
C ALA A 144 15.73 -13.96 -6.35
N VAL A 145 14.73 -14.31 -7.18
CA VAL A 145 13.89 -13.33 -7.88
C VAL A 145 13.05 -12.51 -6.90
N HIS A 146 12.48 -13.17 -5.88
CA HIS A 146 11.67 -12.50 -4.87
C HIS A 146 12.51 -11.63 -3.94
N LEU A 147 13.71 -12.09 -3.54
CA LEU A 147 14.64 -11.31 -2.73
C LEU A 147 15.20 -10.08 -3.49
N ALA A 148 15.45 -10.20 -4.78
CA ALA A 148 15.83 -9.06 -5.62
C ALA A 148 14.69 -8.03 -5.73
N THR A 149 13.45 -8.50 -5.83
CA THR A 149 12.27 -7.61 -5.84
C THR A 149 12.08 -6.92 -4.49
N LEU A 150 12.26 -7.67 -3.39
CA LEU A 150 12.23 -7.18 -2.01
C LEU A 150 13.24 -6.05 -1.79
N GLN A 151 14.48 -6.21 -2.27
CA GLN A 151 15.51 -5.17 -2.18
C GLN A 151 15.02 -3.85 -2.79
N GLY A 152 14.45 -3.88 -4.00
CA GLY A 152 13.92 -2.68 -4.64
C GLY A 152 12.74 -2.06 -3.88
N THR A 153 11.87 -2.86 -3.27
CA THR A 153 10.78 -2.35 -2.43
C THR A 153 11.30 -1.64 -1.19
N ILE A 154 12.33 -2.17 -0.53
CA ILE A 154 12.96 -1.58 0.65
C ILE A 154 13.59 -0.22 0.31
N GLU A 155 14.33 -0.16 -0.79
CA GLU A 155 14.95 1.09 -1.26
C GLU A 155 13.91 2.17 -1.55
N MET A 156 12.79 1.79 -2.20
CA MET A 156 11.69 2.71 -2.47
C MET A 156 10.99 3.19 -1.19
N PHE A 157 10.84 2.33 -0.18
CA PHE A 157 10.31 2.72 1.12
C PHE A 157 11.25 3.72 1.81
N ASP A 158 12.55 3.42 1.92
CA ASP A 158 13.56 4.29 2.53
C ASP A 158 13.61 5.68 1.90
N LEU A 159 13.69 5.72 0.57
CA LEU A 159 13.78 6.96 -0.20
C LEU A 159 12.54 7.82 0.06
N SER A 160 11.37 7.21 0.00
CA SER A 160 10.10 7.90 0.19
C SER A 160 9.91 8.38 1.63
N LEU A 161 10.24 7.56 2.63
CA LEU A 161 10.16 7.95 4.04
C LEU A 161 11.14 9.09 4.36
N THR A 162 12.33 9.08 3.75
CA THR A 162 13.30 10.17 3.86
C THR A 162 12.76 11.45 3.24
N ALA A 163 12.19 11.37 2.04
CA ALA A 163 11.53 12.51 1.41
C ALA A 163 10.37 13.06 2.26
N LEU A 164 9.57 12.20 2.89
CA LEU A 164 8.49 12.63 3.78
C LEU A 164 8.98 13.34 5.05
N GLN A 165 10.17 12.97 5.56
CA GLN A 165 10.71 13.58 6.79
C GLN A 165 11.50 14.86 6.53
N GLN A 166 12.12 15.00 5.35
CA GLN A 166 13.02 16.10 5.03
C GLN A 166 12.44 17.06 3.98
N GLY A 167 11.38 16.65 3.28
CA GLY A 167 10.95 17.27 2.04
C GLY A 167 11.83 16.85 0.87
N PHE A 168 11.28 16.91 -0.34
CA PHE A 168 12.02 16.75 -1.58
C PHE A 168 11.36 17.59 -2.68
N ALA A 169 11.80 18.86 -2.77
CA ALA A 169 11.19 19.88 -3.61
C ALA A 169 11.16 19.50 -5.10
N ASP A 170 12.21 18.85 -5.61
CA ASP A 170 12.33 18.47 -7.03
C ASP A 170 11.22 17.54 -7.50
N VAL A 171 10.62 16.79 -6.58
CA VAL A 171 9.50 15.86 -6.85
C VAL A 171 8.20 16.30 -6.17
N GLY A 172 8.15 17.51 -5.62
CA GLY A 172 6.96 18.09 -5.01
C GLY A 172 6.55 17.47 -3.68
N VAL A 173 7.44 16.77 -2.98
CA VAL A 173 7.19 16.25 -1.63
C VAL A 173 7.55 17.32 -0.61
N LEU A 174 6.60 17.65 0.27
CA LEU A 174 6.79 18.64 1.32
C LEU A 174 7.41 17.99 2.56
N ALA A 175 8.21 18.77 3.28
CA ALA A 175 8.59 18.42 4.64
C ALA A 175 7.33 18.42 5.55
N PRO A 176 7.37 17.76 6.72
CA PRO A 176 6.23 17.72 7.62
C PRO A 176 5.76 19.13 7.98
N PRO A 177 4.46 19.45 7.81
CA PRO A 177 3.97 20.82 8.01
C PRO A 177 3.85 21.21 9.49
N ASN A 178 3.86 20.23 10.39
CA ASN A 178 3.80 20.44 11.83
C ASN A 178 4.61 19.37 12.60
N SER A 179 4.84 19.63 13.89
CA SER A 179 5.64 18.75 14.75
C SER A 179 4.99 17.39 15.02
N GLU A 180 3.67 17.29 14.98
CA GLU A 180 2.96 16.03 15.22
C GLU A 180 3.16 15.05 14.06
N ILE A 181 3.06 15.51 12.81
CA ILE A 181 3.38 14.71 11.63
C ILE A 181 4.86 14.33 11.63
N ALA A 182 5.77 15.26 11.97
CA ALA A 182 7.20 14.97 12.06
C ALA A 182 7.49 13.86 13.08
N ARG A 183 6.88 13.93 14.27
CA ARG A 183 7.01 12.91 15.33
C ARG A 183 6.45 11.56 14.87
N GLN A 184 5.30 11.55 14.18
CA GLN A 184 4.71 10.32 13.66
C GLN A 184 5.62 9.65 12.61
N LEU A 185 6.21 10.42 11.69
CA LEU A 185 7.13 9.87 10.70
C LEU A 185 8.45 9.37 11.32
N THR A 186 8.91 10.00 12.40
CA THR A 186 10.04 9.47 13.19
C THR A 186 9.69 8.13 13.83
N LEU A 187 8.50 7.98 14.41
CA LEU A 187 8.04 6.69 14.93
C LEU A 187 7.99 5.63 13.82
N VAL A 188 7.46 5.97 12.63
CA VAL A 188 7.45 5.06 11.47
C VAL A 188 8.88 4.63 11.10
N ARG A 189 9.85 5.56 11.11
CA ARG A 189 11.27 5.24 10.89
C ARG A 189 11.82 4.29 11.94
N ASP A 190 11.55 4.55 13.22
CA ASP A 190 12.03 3.74 14.33
C ASP A 190 11.49 2.30 14.28
N LEU A 191 10.24 2.13 13.83
CA LEU A 191 9.63 0.82 13.60
C LEU A 191 10.17 0.13 12.34
N TRP A 192 10.46 0.90 11.29
CA TRP A 192 10.94 0.37 10.02
C TRP A 192 12.38 -0.17 10.10
N MET A 193 13.29 0.52 10.79
CA MET A 193 14.70 0.12 10.87
C MET A 193 14.94 -1.35 11.27
N PRO A 194 14.35 -1.89 12.36
CA PRO A 194 14.53 -3.30 12.71
C PRO A 194 13.92 -4.26 11.68
N ILE A 195 12.77 -3.90 11.07
CA ILE A 195 12.13 -4.70 10.02
C ILE A 195 13.04 -4.76 8.78
N GLN A 196 13.58 -3.61 8.37
CA GLN A 196 14.53 -3.51 7.27
C GLN A 196 15.77 -4.36 7.51
N ALA A 197 16.33 -4.35 8.72
CA ALA A 197 17.50 -5.16 9.02
C ALA A 197 17.23 -6.66 8.81
N GLN A 198 16.05 -7.16 9.19
CA GLN A 198 15.66 -8.54 8.94
C GLN A 198 15.52 -8.84 7.44
N TYR A 199 14.91 -7.94 6.66
CA TYR A 199 14.87 -8.12 5.21
C TYR A 199 16.25 -8.16 4.57
N ARG A 200 17.17 -7.27 4.98
CA ARG A 200 18.55 -7.27 4.46
C ARG A 200 19.29 -8.55 4.81
N MET A 201 19.10 -9.07 6.03
CA MET A 201 19.64 -10.37 6.42
C MET A 201 19.11 -11.50 5.53
N ALA A 202 17.80 -11.53 5.24
CA ALA A 202 17.21 -12.52 4.34
C ALA A 202 17.80 -12.45 2.91
N ILE A 203 18.01 -11.23 2.41
CA ILE A 203 18.60 -10.99 1.08
C ILE A 203 20.06 -11.44 1.04
N GLU A 204 20.85 -11.08 2.06
CA GLU A 204 22.27 -11.44 2.16
C GLU A 204 22.49 -12.95 2.28
N GLN A 205 21.63 -13.62 3.07
CA GLN A 205 21.73 -15.05 3.31
C GLN A 205 21.09 -15.88 2.20
N GLY A 206 20.19 -15.30 1.41
CA GLY A 206 19.42 -16.02 0.39
C GLY A 206 18.42 -17.03 0.97
N VAL A 207 18.12 -16.95 2.26
CA VAL A 207 17.28 -17.91 3.00
C VAL A 207 16.22 -17.15 3.78
N VAL A 208 14.99 -17.66 3.70
CA VAL A 208 13.85 -17.18 4.48
C VAL A 208 13.23 -18.38 5.18
N ASP A 209 13.24 -18.38 6.51
CA ASP A 209 12.59 -19.42 7.30
C ASP A 209 11.23 -18.96 7.85
N SER A 210 10.44 -19.91 8.35
CA SER A 210 9.11 -19.61 8.88
C SER A 210 9.15 -18.78 10.16
N ALA A 211 10.19 -18.92 10.98
CA ALA A 211 10.34 -18.18 12.24
C ALA A 211 10.53 -16.67 11.98
N MET A 212 11.29 -16.32 10.94
CA MET A 212 11.42 -14.95 10.47
C MET A 212 10.06 -14.39 10.04
N LEU A 213 9.28 -15.15 9.27
CA LEU A 213 7.94 -14.70 8.85
C LEU A 213 7.00 -14.48 10.04
N GLU A 214 6.99 -15.40 11.01
CA GLU A 214 6.19 -15.31 12.25
C GLU A 214 6.55 -14.07 13.07
N GLN A 215 7.83 -13.72 13.14
CA GLN A 215 8.31 -12.54 13.85
C GLN A 215 7.98 -11.24 13.10
N MET A 216 8.12 -11.24 11.77
CA MET A 216 8.01 -10.02 10.97
C MET A 216 6.57 -9.63 10.65
N ALA A 217 5.64 -10.59 10.55
CA ALA A 217 4.25 -10.29 10.19
C ALA A 217 3.58 -9.34 11.20
N PRO A 218 3.62 -9.55 12.53
CA PRO A 218 3.04 -8.61 13.49
C PRO A 218 3.72 -7.23 13.49
N ALA A 219 5.04 -7.18 13.30
CA ALA A 219 5.79 -5.93 13.24
C ALA A 219 5.40 -5.10 11.99
N THR A 220 5.22 -5.77 10.85
CA THR A 220 4.77 -5.15 9.61
C THR A 220 3.32 -4.67 9.71
N ASP A 221 2.44 -5.42 10.38
CA ASP A 221 1.06 -5.00 10.67
C ASP A 221 1.04 -3.73 11.54
N PHE A 222 1.90 -3.67 12.56
CA PHE A 222 2.00 -2.48 13.40
C PHE A 222 2.56 -1.26 12.65
N LEU A 223 3.58 -1.46 11.81
CA LEU A 223 4.11 -0.42 10.93
C LEU A 223 3.03 0.12 9.97
N LEU A 224 2.18 -0.76 9.41
CA LEU A 224 1.05 -0.37 8.58
C LEU A 224 0.07 0.53 9.34
N GLN A 225 -0.24 0.21 10.59
CA GLN A 225 -1.13 1.01 11.43
C GLN A 225 -0.56 2.42 11.68
N GLU A 226 0.72 2.51 12.03
CA GLU A 226 1.36 3.81 12.28
C GLU A 226 1.52 4.63 10.98
N MET A 227 1.68 3.97 9.83
CA MET A 227 1.68 4.65 8.54
C MET A 227 0.27 5.11 8.13
N ASN A 228 -0.79 4.36 8.44
CA ASN A 228 -2.18 4.80 8.31
C ASN A 228 -2.43 6.06 9.15
N ARG A 229 -1.92 6.08 10.39
CA ARG A 229 -2.02 7.25 11.26
C ARG A 229 -1.31 8.47 10.66
N ALA A 230 -0.11 8.29 10.09
CA ALA A 230 0.61 9.38 9.42
C ALA A 230 -0.19 9.99 8.26
N VAL A 231 -0.82 9.16 7.42
CA VAL A 231 -1.70 9.63 6.33
C VAL A 231 -2.90 10.41 6.88
N GLY A 232 -3.57 9.89 7.91
CA GLY A 232 -4.70 10.57 8.54
C GLY A 232 -4.35 11.93 9.15
N LEU A 233 -3.12 12.08 9.70
CA LEU A 233 -2.63 13.37 10.18
C LEU A 233 -2.44 14.38 9.03
N TYR A 234 -1.88 13.96 7.89
CA TYR A 234 -1.80 14.82 6.70
C TYR A 234 -3.19 15.23 6.21
N GLU A 235 -4.14 14.29 6.11
CA GLU A 235 -5.52 14.57 5.69
C GLU A 235 -6.24 15.53 6.66
N ALA A 236 -6.01 15.41 7.96
CA ALA A 236 -6.59 16.32 8.96
C ALA A 236 -6.01 17.74 8.84
N ASP A 237 -4.69 17.87 8.68
CA ASP A 237 -4.00 19.15 8.49
C ASP A 237 -4.55 19.89 7.25
N THR A 238 -4.79 19.17 6.15
CA THR A 238 -5.37 19.75 4.91
C THR A 238 -6.75 20.35 5.13
N ARG A 239 -7.59 19.69 5.94
CA ARG A 239 -8.96 20.16 6.23
C ARG A 239 -8.96 21.43 7.07
N VAL A 240 -8.04 21.53 8.03
CA VAL A 240 -7.88 22.73 8.85
C VAL A 240 -7.40 23.91 7.99
N ALA A 241 -6.44 23.67 7.09
CA ALA A 241 -5.93 24.69 6.18
C ALA A 241 -7.00 25.24 5.22
N ALA A 242 -7.95 24.40 4.77
CA ALA A 242 -9.04 24.82 3.88
C ALA A 242 -10.18 25.61 4.58
N THR A 243 -10.21 25.64 5.92
CA THR A 243 -11.25 26.33 6.72
C THR A 243 -10.83 27.66 7.33
N ASN A 244 -9.55 28.04 7.20
CA ASN A 244 -8.98 29.29 7.72
C ASN A 244 -8.63 30.25 6.58
#